data_AF-V5GT03-F1
#
_entry.id   AF-V5GT03-F1
#
_cell.length_a   1.000
_cell.length_b   1.000
_cell.length_c   1.000
_cell.angle_alpha   90.00
_cell.angle_beta   90.00
_cell.angle_gamma   90.00
#
_symmetry.space_group_name_H-M   'P 1'
#
loop_
_entity.id
_entity.type
_entity.pdbx_description
1 polymer ?
#
loop_
_entity_poly.entity_id
_entity_poly.type
_entity_poly.pdbx_seq_one_letter_code
_entity_poly.pdbx_strand_id
1 'polypeptide(L)'
;MEIPNCSCFPVDQAPPEPGTYYTHLGCANSLQSLRYDLECRTGVKGSAIRIEKVRYTGKEGKTSHGCPIAKWVIRRQHTEEKYLVVVKHRKGHFCRSAFIVVCLVVWDGVDRNNADELYSLLTNKLNKFGLPTKRRCATNEPRTCACQGVNEETCGA
;
A
#
# COMPACT_ATOMS: atom_id res chain seq x y z
N MET A 1 -13.43 3.11 -15.63
CA MET A 1 -12.09 2.99 -16.24
C MET A 1 -12.02 1.62 -16.86
N GLU A 2 -11.86 1.56 -18.18
CA GLU A 2 -11.88 0.31 -18.95
C GLU A 2 -10.48 -0.34 -18.89
N ILE A 3 -10.42 -1.66 -18.73
CA ILE A 3 -9.16 -2.40 -18.70
C ILE A 3 -8.68 -2.57 -20.15
N PRO A 4 -7.43 -2.21 -20.48
CA PRO A 4 -6.97 -2.29 -21.85
C PRO A 4 -6.97 -3.74 -22.33
N ASN A 5 -7.46 -3.94 -23.55
CA ASN A 5 -7.45 -5.24 -24.22
C ASN A 5 -6.02 -5.77 -24.33
N CYS A 6 -5.86 -7.09 -24.19
CA CYS A 6 -4.58 -7.76 -24.39
C CYS A 6 -4.78 -9.15 -24.96
N SER A 7 -3.80 -9.64 -25.72
CA SER A 7 -3.81 -10.97 -26.35
C SER A 7 -3.41 -12.10 -25.39
N CYS A 8 -3.61 -11.92 -24.08
CA CYS A 8 -3.21 -12.93 -23.08
C CYS A 8 -4.15 -14.13 -23.03
N PHE A 9 -5.37 -13.96 -23.50
CA PHE A 9 -6.43 -14.96 -23.50
C PHE A 9 -7.06 -15.03 -24.90
N PRO A 10 -7.69 -16.15 -25.25
CA PRO A 10 -8.54 -16.23 -26.44
C PRO A 10 -9.61 -15.13 -26.42
N VAL A 11 -10.03 -14.67 -27.60
CA VAL A 11 -10.97 -13.54 -27.78
C VAL A 11 -12.29 -13.75 -27.03
N ASP A 12 -12.69 -15.01 -26.84
CA ASP A 12 -13.96 -15.40 -26.21
C ASP A 12 -13.90 -15.53 -24.69
N GLN A 13 -12.76 -15.21 -24.06
CA GLN A 13 -12.58 -15.32 -22.60
C GLN A 13 -12.42 -13.96 -21.93
N ALA A 14 -13.31 -13.66 -20.99
CA ALA A 14 -13.12 -12.54 -20.07
C ALA A 14 -12.02 -12.89 -19.06
N PRO A 15 -10.88 -12.17 -19.05
CA PRO A 15 -9.79 -12.49 -18.14
C PRO A 15 -10.19 -12.21 -16.68
N PRO A 16 -9.81 -13.08 -15.73
CA PRO A 16 -10.04 -12.81 -14.31
C PRO A 16 -9.12 -11.68 -13.84
N GLU A 17 -9.72 -10.58 -13.37
CA GLU A 17 -8.96 -9.41 -12.93
C GLU A 17 -8.87 -9.32 -11.40
N PRO A 18 -7.65 -9.35 -10.82
CA PRO A 18 -7.46 -9.30 -9.38
C PRO A 18 -7.64 -7.86 -8.87
N GLY A 19 -8.88 -7.45 -8.63
CA GLY A 19 -9.22 -6.12 -8.15
C GLY A 19 -8.90 -5.00 -9.14
N THR A 20 -8.85 -3.75 -8.68
CA THR A 20 -8.76 -2.55 -9.53
C THR A 20 -7.52 -2.50 -10.42
N TYR A 21 -7.69 -2.21 -11.71
CA TYR A 21 -6.60 -2.04 -12.67
C TYR A 21 -6.07 -0.59 -12.71
N TYR A 22 -4.75 -0.43 -12.60
CA TYR A 22 -4.03 0.82 -12.83
C TYR A 22 -2.54 0.53 -13.03
N THR A 23 -1.80 1.43 -13.68
CA THR A 23 -0.39 1.22 -14.02
C THR A 23 0.53 2.39 -13.64
N HIS A 24 -0.03 3.49 -13.12
CA HIS A 24 0.71 4.73 -12.86
C HIS A 24 1.77 4.59 -11.74
N LEU A 25 1.62 3.64 -10.80
CA LEU A 25 2.65 3.32 -9.81
C LEU A 25 3.80 2.45 -10.39
N GLY A 26 3.60 1.85 -11.56
CA GLY A 26 4.52 0.92 -12.19
C GLY A 26 3.85 -0.41 -12.57
N CYS A 27 4.25 -0.97 -13.70
CA CYS A 27 3.83 -2.29 -14.15
C CYS A 27 4.89 -2.92 -15.06
N ALA A 28 4.91 -4.24 -15.15
CA ALA A 28 5.81 -4.98 -16.03
C ALA A 28 5.22 -6.34 -16.45
N ASN A 29 5.79 -6.93 -17.49
CA ASN A 29 5.47 -8.29 -17.93
C ASN A 29 6.09 -9.38 -17.04
N SER A 30 7.15 -9.06 -16.29
CA SER A 30 7.85 -10.00 -15.40
C SER A 30 8.37 -9.28 -14.16
N LEU A 31 8.68 -10.03 -13.08
CA LEU A 31 9.31 -9.44 -11.89
C LEU A 31 10.75 -8.99 -12.16
N GLN A 32 11.43 -9.63 -13.10
CA GLN A 32 12.79 -9.32 -13.52
C GLN A 32 12.86 -7.96 -14.22
N SER A 33 11.97 -7.72 -15.20
CA SER A 33 11.88 -6.43 -15.88
C SER A 33 11.42 -5.33 -14.92
N LEU A 34 10.47 -5.62 -14.02
CA LEU A 34 10.10 -4.66 -12.98
C LEU A 34 11.28 -4.30 -12.07
N ARG A 35 12.05 -5.29 -11.63
CA ARG A 35 13.25 -5.05 -10.81
C ARG A 35 14.24 -4.17 -11.56
N TYR A 36 14.54 -4.48 -12.81
CA TYR A 36 15.45 -3.68 -13.63
C TYR A 36 14.99 -2.22 -13.72
N ASP A 37 13.70 -1.99 -14.02
CA ASP A 37 13.14 -0.64 -14.08
C ASP A 37 13.25 0.11 -12.74
N LEU A 38 13.03 -0.58 -11.62
CA LEU A 38 13.17 0.00 -10.28
C LEU A 38 14.61 0.33 -9.94
N GLU A 39 15.56 -0.55 -10.29
CA GLU A 39 16.99 -0.32 -10.10
C GLU A 39 17.47 0.88 -10.93
N CYS A 40 17.02 1.01 -12.18
CA CYS A 40 17.31 2.18 -13.02
C CYS A 40 16.73 3.48 -12.45
N ARG A 41 15.52 3.46 -11.89
CA ARG A 41 14.85 4.66 -11.35
C ARG A 41 15.43 5.12 -10.01
N THR A 42 15.83 4.17 -9.17
CA THR A 42 16.28 4.45 -7.80
C THR A 42 17.79 4.59 -7.69
N GLY A 43 18.55 4.06 -8.66
CA GLY A 43 20.01 4.03 -8.63
C GLY A 43 20.61 2.98 -7.69
N VAL A 44 19.78 2.22 -6.96
CA VAL A 44 20.23 1.15 -6.06
C VAL A 44 19.95 -0.24 -6.66
N LYS A 45 20.62 -1.28 -6.17
CA LYS A 45 20.51 -2.65 -6.67
C LYS A 45 20.46 -3.67 -5.53
N GLY A 46 20.15 -4.91 -5.86
CA GLY A 46 20.29 -6.04 -4.93
C GLY A 46 19.32 -5.98 -3.75
N SER A 47 19.86 -6.17 -2.53
CA SER A 47 19.10 -6.21 -1.26
C SER A 47 18.42 -4.88 -0.90
N ALA A 48 18.82 -3.78 -1.55
CA ALA A 48 18.20 -2.48 -1.34
C ALA A 48 16.75 -2.40 -1.84
N ILE A 49 16.35 -3.27 -2.76
CA ILE A 49 14.99 -3.34 -3.29
C ILE A 49 14.40 -4.71 -2.96
N ARG A 50 13.28 -4.74 -2.24
CA ARG A 50 12.50 -5.93 -1.97
C ARG A 50 11.18 -5.88 -2.73
N ILE A 51 10.86 -6.94 -3.46
CA ILE A 51 9.58 -7.07 -4.17
C ILE A 51 8.75 -8.16 -3.50
N GLU A 52 7.57 -7.81 -3.00
CA GLU A 52 6.63 -8.73 -2.37
C GLU A 52 5.37 -8.89 -3.22
N LYS A 53 5.03 -10.14 -3.53
CA LYS A 53 3.83 -10.45 -4.32
C LYS A 53 2.65 -10.71 -3.39
N VAL A 54 1.60 -9.92 -3.53
CA VAL A 54 0.33 -10.13 -2.82
C VAL A 54 -0.74 -10.69 -3.75
N ARG A 55 -1.71 -11.38 -3.15
CA ARG A 55 -2.88 -11.93 -3.85
C ARG A 55 -4.13 -11.20 -3.42
N TYR A 56 -4.84 -10.61 -4.39
CA TYR A 56 -6.17 -10.09 -4.16
C TYR A 56 -7.15 -11.26 -3.94
N THR A 57 -7.85 -11.26 -2.82
CA THR A 57 -8.80 -12.32 -2.44
C THR A 57 -10.26 -11.90 -2.59
N GLY A 58 -10.54 -10.60 -2.71
CA GLY A 58 -11.89 -10.04 -2.63
C GLY A 58 -12.54 -10.18 -1.25
N LYS A 59 -11.84 -10.74 -0.26
CA LYS A 59 -12.35 -10.96 1.10
C LYS A 59 -11.67 -10.00 2.06
N GLU A 60 -12.48 -9.08 2.60
CA GLU A 60 -12.05 -8.13 3.60
C GLU A 60 -11.68 -8.83 4.92
N GLY A 61 -10.50 -8.52 5.47
CA GLY A 61 -10.11 -8.94 6.81
C GLY A 61 -10.59 -7.92 7.84
N LYS A 62 -11.61 -8.29 8.62
CA LYS A 62 -12.15 -7.47 9.71
C LYS A 62 -12.45 -8.32 10.95
N THR A 63 -12.47 -7.67 12.11
CA THR A 63 -12.93 -8.27 13.38
C THR A 63 -14.44 -8.57 13.33
N SER A 64 -14.95 -9.28 14.34
CA SER A 64 -16.41 -9.51 14.49
C SER A 64 -17.22 -8.22 14.58
N HIS A 65 -16.61 -7.12 15.02
CA HIS A 65 -17.22 -5.80 15.13
C HIS A 65 -17.01 -4.92 13.89
N GLY A 66 -16.41 -5.48 12.83
CA GLY A 66 -16.15 -4.76 11.57
C GLY A 66 -14.95 -3.82 11.59
N CYS A 67 -14.09 -3.87 12.61
CA CYS A 67 -12.88 -3.06 12.70
C CYS A 67 -11.69 -3.69 11.96
N PRO A 68 -10.69 -2.89 11.54
CA PRO A 68 -9.51 -3.39 10.82
C PRO A 68 -8.71 -4.44 11.60
N ILE A 69 -8.14 -5.42 10.90
CA ILE A 69 -7.21 -6.40 11.46
C ILE A 69 -6.07 -6.70 10.49
N ALA A 70 -4.86 -6.84 11.02
CA ALA A 70 -3.72 -7.34 10.25
C ALA A 70 -3.63 -8.88 10.36
N LYS A 71 -3.57 -9.56 9.21
CA LYS A 71 -3.29 -11.00 9.14
C LYS A 71 -1.80 -11.32 8.92
N TRP A 72 -1.08 -10.37 8.30
CA TRP A 72 0.34 -10.43 8.06
C TRP A 72 0.94 -9.04 8.22
N VAL A 73 2.21 -8.99 8.61
CA VAL A 73 2.95 -7.74 8.77
C VAL A 73 4.24 -7.85 7.96
N ILE A 74 4.39 -6.99 6.95
CA ILE A 74 5.65 -6.86 6.21
C ILE A 74 6.50 -5.82 6.96
N ARG A 75 7.62 -6.27 7.53
CA ARG A 75 8.60 -5.42 8.19
C ARG A 75 9.85 -5.30 7.33
N ARG A 76 10.56 -4.18 7.47
CA ARG A 76 11.91 -3.99 6.92
C ARG A 76 12.80 -5.15 7.38
N GLN A 77 13.44 -5.86 6.45
CA GLN A 77 14.28 -7.02 6.78
C GLN A 77 15.58 -6.60 7.42
N HIS A 78 16.20 -5.53 6.91
CA HIS A 78 17.48 -5.01 7.36
C HIS A 78 17.64 -3.55 6.90
N THR A 79 18.64 -2.86 7.45
CA THR A 79 18.92 -1.44 7.14
C THR A 79 19.36 -1.20 5.70
N GLU A 80 19.88 -2.23 5.00
CA GLU A 80 20.18 -2.12 3.57
C GLU A 80 18.91 -2.03 2.73
N GLU A 81 17.77 -2.60 3.17
CA GLU A 81 16.52 -2.52 2.43
C GLU A 81 16.06 -1.06 2.42
N LYS A 82 16.01 -0.44 1.25
CA LYS A 82 15.60 0.96 1.05
C LYS A 82 14.18 1.08 0.52
N TYR A 83 13.79 0.13 -0.33
CA TYR A 83 12.50 0.11 -1.00
C TYR A 83 11.80 -1.24 -0.80
N LEU A 84 10.57 -1.19 -0.31
CA LEU A 84 9.63 -2.30 -0.41
C LEU A 84 8.62 -1.98 -1.52
N VAL A 85 8.53 -2.87 -2.50
CA VAL A 85 7.60 -2.79 -3.63
C VAL A 85 6.62 -3.94 -3.54
N VAL A 86 5.35 -3.62 -3.30
CA VAL A 86 4.28 -4.62 -3.25
C VAL A 86 3.60 -4.68 -4.60
N VAL A 87 3.49 -5.88 -5.16
CA VAL A 87 2.90 -6.10 -6.49
C VAL A 87 1.75 -7.08 -6.43
N LYS A 88 0.74 -6.88 -7.29
CA LYS A 88 -0.25 -7.90 -7.62
C LYS A 88 0.09 -8.53 -8.97
N HIS A 89 -0.15 -9.84 -9.09
CA HIS A 89 0.01 -10.58 -10.34
C HIS A 89 -1.37 -10.83 -10.96
N ARG A 90 -1.56 -10.39 -12.21
CA ARG A 90 -2.72 -10.72 -13.03
C ARG A 90 -2.53 -12.11 -13.62
N LYS A 91 -3.10 -13.10 -12.93
CA LYS A 91 -2.89 -14.53 -13.23
C LYS A 91 -3.27 -14.83 -14.69
N GLY A 92 -2.36 -15.46 -15.43
CA GLY A 92 -2.56 -15.82 -16.84
C GLY A 92 -2.14 -14.74 -17.84
N HIS A 93 -1.86 -13.51 -17.38
CA HIS A 93 -1.34 -12.47 -18.25
C HIS A 93 0.17 -12.61 -18.45
N PHE A 94 0.61 -12.37 -19.68
CA PHE A 94 2.01 -12.20 -20.07
C PHE A 94 2.28 -10.85 -20.77
N CYS A 95 1.26 -9.98 -20.84
CA CYS A 95 1.38 -8.64 -21.41
C CYS A 95 2.18 -7.68 -20.50
N ARG A 96 2.43 -6.46 -20.98
CA ARG A 96 3.22 -5.42 -20.28
C ARG A 96 2.75 -5.11 -18.85
N SER A 97 1.49 -5.40 -18.51
CA SER A 97 0.95 -5.14 -17.17
C SER A 97 0.60 -6.43 -16.42
N ALA A 98 1.28 -7.55 -16.67
CA ALA A 98 1.07 -8.80 -15.94
C ALA A 98 1.32 -8.64 -14.42
N PHE A 99 2.29 -7.83 -14.04
CA PHE A 99 2.54 -7.40 -12.67
C PHE A 99 2.25 -5.91 -12.53
N ILE A 100 1.52 -5.53 -11.48
CA ILE A 100 1.16 -4.14 -11.18
C ILE A 100 1.63 -3.81 -9.77
N VAL A 101 2.34 -2.69 -9.62
CA VAL A 101 2.72 -2.14 -8.32
C VAL A 101 1.48 -1.59 -7.64
N VAL A 102 1.24 -2.01 -6.39
CA VAL A 102 0.08 -1.58 -5.58
C VAL A 102 0.48 -0.77 -4.34
N CYS A 103 1.74 -0.87 -3.91
CA CYS A 103 2.29 -0.05 -2.82
C CYS A 103 3.81 0.06 -2.99
N LEU A 104 4.34 1.25 -2.69
CA LEU A 104 5.76 1.54 -2.59
C LEU A 104 6.02 2.12 -1.20
N VAL A 105 6.98 1.55 -0.49
CA VAL A 105 7.46 2.07 0.80
C VAL A 105 8.93 2.43 0.64
N VAL A 106 9.27 3.67 0.96
CA VAL A 106 10.65 4.15 1.05
C VAL A 106 10.99 4.25 2.52
N TRP A 107 11.85 3.35 3.01
CA TRP A 107 12.12 3.25 4.45
C TRP A 107 12.80 4.50 5.01
N ASP A 108 13.68 5.09 4.21
CA ASP A 108 14.48 6.27 4.57
C ASP A 108 14.03 7.47 3.70
N GLY A 109 12.71 7.71 3.62
CA GLY A 109 12.12 8.71 2.72
C GLY A 109 12.20 10.17 3.20
N VAL A 110 12.36 10.38 4.51
CA VAL A 110 12.56 11.69 5.13
C VAL A 110 13.76 11.56 6.06
N ASP A 111 14.58 12.62 6.14
CA ASP A 111 15.67 12.67 7.12
C ASP A 111 15.14 12.49 8.55
N ARG A 112 15.89 11.77 9.38
CA ARG A 112 15.46 11.44 10.73
C ARG A 112 15.26 12.67 11.61
N ASN A 113 16.16 13.66 11.53
CA ASN A 113 16.04 14.85 12.36
C ASN A 113 14.78 15.64 11.97
N ASN A 114 14.53 15.77 10.67
CA ASN A 114 13.29 16.39 10.18
C ASN A 114 12.04 15.63 10.64
N ALA A 115 12.07 14.30 10.64
CA ALA A 115 10.95 13.49 11.12
C ALA A 115 10.70 13.68 12.63
N ASP A 116 11.77 13.70 13.43
CA ASP A 116 11.71 13.88 14.90
C ASP A 116 11.20 15.29 15.27
N GLU A 117 11.68 16.32 14.54
CA GLU A 117 11.21 17.70 14.68
C GLU A 117 9.73 17.86 14.29
N LEU A 118 9.34 17.31 13.13
CA LEU A 118 7.95 17.34 12.68
C LEU A 118 7.01 16.63 13.65
N TYR A 119 7.41 15.47 14.18
CA TYR A 119 6.63 14.77 15.18
C TYR A 119 6.40 15.65 16.42
N SER A 120 7.49 16.20 16.98
CA SER A 120 7.43 17.04 18.18
C SER A 120 6.58 18.31 17.96
N LEU A 121 6.77 18.98 16.82
CA LEU A 121 6.03 20.18 16.46
C LEU A 121 4.55 19.88 16.24
N LEU A 122 4.22 18.89 15.41
CA LEU A 122 2.83 18.58 15.05
C LEU A 122 2.05 18.05 16.25
N THR A 123 2.65 17.18 17.07
CA THR A 123 2.01 16.73 18.31
C THR A 123 1.73 17.90 19.25
N ASN A 124 2.63 18.87 19.39
CA ASN A 124 2.36 20.04 20.23
C ASN A 124 1.27 20.96 19.65
N LYS A 125 1.36 21.28 18.35
CA LYS A 125 0.48 22.25 17.69
C LYS A 125 -0.92 21.71 17.50
N LEU A 126 -1.08 20.46 17.07
CA LEU A 126 -2.40 19.86 16.83
C LEU A 126 -3.16 19.68 18.14
N ASN A 127 -2.51 19.27 19.23
CA ASN A 127 -3.18 19.14 20.53
C ASN A 127 -3.62 20.49 21.12
N LYS A 128 -2.89 21.57 20.87
CA LYS A 128 -3.21 22.89 21.43
C LYS A 128 -4.17 23.72 20.59
N PHE A 129 -4.09 23.58 19.27
CA PHE A 129 -4.74 24.50 18.33
C PHE A 129 -5.48 23.78 17.20
N GLY A 130 -5.37 22.46 17.11
CA GLY A 130 -6.01 21.68 16.06
C GLY A 130 -7.52 21.61 16.24
N LEU A 131 -8.24 21.61 15.11
CA LEU A 131 -9.66 21.29 15.07
C LEU A 131 -9.82 19.95 14.33
N PRO A 132 -10.29 18.88 15.01
CA PRO A 132 -10.35 17.55 14.40
C PRO A 132 -11.41 17.50 13.30
N THR A 133 -11.05 16.86 12.18
CA THR A 133 -11.97 16.65 11.06
C THR A 133 -12.61 15.27 11.16
N LYS A 134 -13.93 15.21 11.33
CA LYS A 134 -14.67 13.94 11.34
C LYS A 134 -14.73 13.33 9.94
N ARG A 135 -14.23 12.10 9.81
CA ARG A 135 -14.23 11.34 8.55
C ARG A 135 -15.06 10.07 8.69
N ARG A 136 -15.65 9.59 7.58
CA ARG A 136 -16.42 8.34 7.56
C ARG A 136 -15.62 7.14 8.09
N CYS A 137 -14.31 7.12 7.88
CA CYS A 137 -13.43 6.02 8.29
C CYS A 137 -12.98 6.07 9.77
N ALA A 138 -13.48 7.02 10.58
CA ALA A 138 -13.10 7.11 11.99
C ALA A 138 -13.71 6.00 12.85
N THR A 139 -14.85 5.44 12.42
CA THR A 139 -15.58 4.37 13.10
C THR A 139 -15.93 3.23 12.14
N ASN A 140 -16.33 2.09 12.71
CA ASN A 140 -16.90 0.97 11.95
C ASN A 140 -18.24 1.36 11.30
N GLU A 141 -18.75 0.52 10.40
CA GLU A 141 -19.99 0.79 9.65
C GLU A 141 -21.22 1.10 10.54
N PRO A 142 -21.46 0.37 11.67
CA PRO A 142 -22.51 0.71 12.63
C PRO A 142 -22.24 1.98 13.47
N ARG A 143 -21.03 2.54 13.42
CA ARG A 143 -20.57 3.70 14.22
C ARG A 143 -20.59 3.50 15.73
N THR A 144 -20.29 2.28 16.18
CA THR A 144 -20.34 1.89 17.59
C THR A 144 -18.97 1.58 18.21
N CYS A 145 -17.91 1.47 17.40
CA CYS A 145 -16.59 1.13 17.94
C CYS A 145 -15.95 2.32 18.66
N ALA A 146 -15.14 2.02 19.68
CA ALA A 146 -14.29 2.98 20.39
C ALA A 146 -12.81 2.86 19.96
N CYS A 147 -12.53 2.56 18.69
CA CYS A 147 -11.16 2.31 18.21
C CYS A 147 -10.21 3.51 18.38
N GLN A 148 -10.74 4.73 18.40
CA GLN A 148 -9.95 5.93 18.67
C GLN A 148 -9.71 6.17 20.17
N GLY A 149 -10.40 5.45 21.06
CA GLY A 149 -10.52 5.80 22.48
C GLY A 149 -11.78 6.63 22.77
N VAL A 150 -12.19 6.66 24.04
CA VAL A 150 -13.44 7.30 24.49
C VAL A 150 -13.22 8.66 25.17
N ASN A 151 -12.00 8.96 25.60
CA ASN A 151 -11.66 10.24 26.22
C ASN A 151 -11.37 11.26 25.12
N GLU A 152 -12.20 12.31 25.02
CA GLU A 152 -12.09 13.35 24.00
C GLU A 152 -10.76 14.12 24.05
N GLU A 153 -10.06 14.15 25.19
CA GLU A 153 -8.77 14.84 25.32
C GLU A 153 -7.58 14.01 24.81
N THR A 154 -7.76 12.70 24.61
CA THR A 154 -6.65 11.77 24.31
C THR A 154 -6.96 10.76 23.21
N CYS A 155 -8.18 10.77 22.67
CA CYS A 155 -8.57 9.87 21.60
C CYS A 155 -7.84 10.21 20.29
N GLY A 156 -7.94 9.30 19.32
CA GLY A 156 -7.43 9.49 17.98
C GLY A 156 -8.13 10.65 17.26
N ALA A 157 -7.41 11.78 17.25
CA ALA A 157 -7.65 13.09 16.62
C ALA A 157 -8.35 14.14 17.49
#